data_AF-A0A1X1R3L8-F1
#
_entry.id   AF-A0A1X1R3L8-F1
#
_cell.length_a   1.000
_cell.length_b   1.000
_cell.length_c   1.000
_cell.angle_alpha   90.00
_cell.angle_beta   90.00
_cell.angle_gamma   90.00
#
_symmetry.space_group_name_H-M   'P 1'
#
loop_
_entity.id
_entity.type
_entity.pdbx_description
1 polymer ?
#
loop_
_entity_poly.entity_id
_entity_poly.type
_entity_poly.pdbx_seq_one_letter_code
_entity_poly.pdbx_strand_id
1 'polypeptide(L)' 'MRASIAAHASWAHTEDRRARTANATKANMDRFERLVDPEGRLTPEERAKRAENARKAHFQRMAYKSAKVRQARKAGAA' A
#
# COMPACT_ATOMS: atom_id res chain seq x y z
N MET A 1 13.76 -16.10 -14.37
CA MET A 1 12.89 -15.87 -15.56
C MET A 1 11.56 -16.64 -15.53
N ARG A 2 11.43 -17.81 -14.88
CA ARG A 2 10.17 -18.58 -14.85
C ARG A 2 9.00 -17.86 -14.15
N ALA A 3 9.26 -17.17 -13.04
CA ALA A 3 8.24 -16.45 -12.28
C ALA A 3 7.57 -15.31 -13.08
N SER A 4 8.34 -14.59 -13.91
CA SER A 4 7.81 -13.50 -14.73
C SER A 4 6.88 -14.01 -15.82
N ILE A 5 7.23 -15.13 -16.49
CA ILE A 5 6.39 -15.76 -17.51
C ILE A 5 5.05 -16.21 -16.90
N ALA A 6 5.10 -16.87 -15.74
CA ALA A 6 3.90 -17.31 -15.02
C ALA A 6 3.01 -16.14 -14.59
N ALA A 7 3.60 -15.04 -14.12
CA ALA A 7 2.86 -13.84 -13.77
C ALA A 7 2.15 -13.23 -14.99
N HIS A 8 2.85 -13.06 -16.11
CA HIS A 8 2.25 -12.52 -17.33
C HIS A 8 1.14 -13.42 -17.89
N ALA A 9 1.35 -14.74 -17.90
CA ALA A 9 0.31 -15.70 -18.29
C ALA A 9 -0.92 -15.58 -17.39
N SER A 10 -0.72 -15.55 -16.06
CA SER A 10 -1.82 -15.40 -15.10
C SER A 10 -2.60 -14.09 -15.28
N TRP A 11 -1.93 -12.97 -15.59
CA TRP A 11 -2.58 -11.69 -15.85
C TRP A 11 -3.28 -11.62 -17.21
N ALA A 12 -2.83 -12.39 -18.20
CA ALA A 12 -3.49 -12.51 -19.49
C ALA A 12 -4.87 -13.19 -19.36
N HIS A 13 -5.02 -14.13 -18.42
CA HIS A 13 -6.28 -14.82 -18.13
C HIS A 13 -7.17 -14.12 -17.09
N THR A 14 -6.82 -12.90 -16.64
CA THR A 14 -7.63 -12.15 -15.68
C THR A 14 -8.53 -11.17 -16.40
N GLU A 15 -9.83 -11.47 -16.45
CA GLU A 15 -10.85 -10.60 -17.05
C GLU A 15 -11.08 -9.34 -16.21
N ASP A 16 -11.33 -9.48 -14.90
CA ASP A 16 -11.45 -8.36 -13.97
C ASP A 16 -10.23 -8.25 -13.04
N ARG A 17 -9.35 -7.32 -13.38
CA ARG A 17 -8.14 -7.03 -12.59
C ARG A 17 -8.46 -6.39 -11.24
N ARG A 18 -9.54 -5.61 -11.14
CA ARG A 18 -9.96 -4.96 -9.89
C ARG A 18 -10.50 -6.01 -8.93
N ALA A 19 -11.39 -6.90 -9.39
CA ALA A 19 -11.91 -7.99 -8.56
C ALA A 19 -10.79 -8.89 -8.02
N ARG A 20 -9.80 -9.24 -8.85
CA ARG A 20 -8.65 -10.07 -8.44
C ARG A 20 -7.87 -9.48 -7.26
N THR A 21 -7.79 -8.15 -7.14
CA THR A 21 -7.01 -7.45 -6.11
C THR A 21 -7.86 -6.80 -5.01
N ALA A 22 -9.18 -6.89 -5.11
CA ALA A 22 -10.12 -6.27 -4.19
C ALA A 22 -9.93 -6.78 -2.75
N ASN A 23 -9.82 -8.10 -2.55
CA ASN A 23 -9.65 -8.68 -1.21
C ASN A 23 -8.35 -8.22 -0.54
N ALA A 24 -7.24 -8.19 -1.30
CA ALA A 24 -5.97 -7.68 -0.80
C ALA A 24 -6.03 -6.19 -0.48
N THR A 25 -6.72 -5.41 -1.32
CA THR A 25 -6.92 -3.97 -1.10
C THR A 25 -7.76 -3.73 0.16
N LYS A 26 -8.83 -4.49 0.35
CA LYS A 26 -9.67 -4.45 1.55
C LYS A 26 -8.87 -4.79 2.81
N ALA A 27 -8.15 -5.92 2.80
CA ALA A 27 -7.32 -6.31 3.94
C ALA A 27 -6.25 -5.26 4.29
N ASN A 28 -5.69 -4.58 3.29
CA ASN A 28 -4.77 -3.46 3.52
C ASN A 28 -5.46 -2.28 4.22
N MET A 29 -6.70 -1.95 3.83
CA MET A 29 -7.47 -0.87 4.47
C MET A 29 -7.89 -1.24 5.88
N ASP A 30 -8.39 -2.46 6.09
CA ASP A 30 -8.78 -2.98 7.41
C ASP A 30 -7.61 -2.90 8.42
N ARG A 31 -6.38 -3.14 7.94
CA ARG A 31 -5.17 -2.97 8.77
C ARG A 31 -5.03 -1.52 9.26
N PHE A 32 -5.23 -0.53 8.39
CA PHE A 32 -5.14 0.88 8.79
C PHE A 32 -6.28 1.29 9.71
N GLU A 33 -7.49 0.76 9.50
CA GLU A 33 -8.64 0.97 10.39
C GLU A 33 -8.34 0.48 11.81
N ARG A 34 -7.79 -0.72 11.96
CA ARG A 34 -7.37 -1.26 13.28
C ARG A 34 -6.22 -0.47 13.91
N LEU A 35 -5.34 0.12 13.11
CA LEU A 35 -4.24 0.95 13.61
C LEU A 35 -4.73 2.30 14.13
N VAL A 36 -5.77 2.89 13.52
CA VAL A 36 -6.31 4.20 13.93
C VAL A 36 -7.39 4.09 15.02
N ASP A 37 -8.04 2.94 15.13
CA ASP A 37 -9.09 2.67 16.13
C ASP A 37 -8.99 1.24 16.70
N PRO A 38 -7.97 0.96 17.55
CA PRO A 38 -7.81 -0.38 18.14
C PRO A 38 -8.97 -0.79 19.05
N GLU A 39 -9.63 0.19 19.67
CA GLU A 39 -10.70 -0.02 20.65
C GLU A 39 -12.10 0.13 20.05
N GLY A 40 -12.21 0.44 18.76
CA GLY A 40 -13.48 0.51 18.04
C GLY A 40 -14.40 1.66 18.45
N ARG A 41 -13.85 2.73 19.05
CA ARG A 41 -14.65 3.81 19.67
C ARG A 41 -15.10 4.88 18.68
N LEU A 42 -14.54 4.92 17.48
CA LEU A 42 -14.88 5.92 16.46
C LEU A 42 -16.06 5.49 15.61
N THR A 43 -16.79 6.48 15.07
CA THR A 43 -17.80 6.20 14.05
C THR A 43 -17.13 5.63 12.78
N PRO A 44 -17.83 4.80 11.99
CA PRO A 44 -17.26 4.21 10.78
C PRO A 44 -16.71 5.26 9.80
N GLU A 45 -17.39 6.40 9.66
CA GLU A 45 -16.97 7.49 8.77
C GLU A 45 -15.67 8.16 9.22
N GLU A 46 -15.55 8.45 10.53
CA GLU A 46 -14.34 9.04 11.09
C GLU A 46 -13.17 8.05 11.06
N ARG A 47 -13.44 6.76 11.33
CA ARG A 47 -12.46 5.69 11.21
C ARG A 47 -11.92 5.60 9.80
N ALA A 48 -12.78 5.63 8.79
CA ALA A 48 -12.39 5.58 7.38
C ALA A 48 -11.51 6.79 7.00
N LYS A 49 -11.92 8.01 7.37
CA LYS A 49 -11.13 9.23 7.12
C LYS A 49 -9.75 9.16 7.78
N ARG A 50 -9.67 8.70 9.03
CA ARG A 50 -8.39 8.54 9.74
C ARG A 50 -7.54 7.44 9.12
N ALA A 51 -8.12 6.31 8.73
CA ALA A 51 -7.43 5.20 8.08
C ALA A 51 -6.84 5.64 6.72
N GLU A 52 -7.57 6.44 5.94
CA GLU A 52 -7.07 6.99 4.68
C GLU A 52 -5.86 7.90 4.90
N ASN A 53 -5.93 8.80 5.90
CA ASN A 53 -4.80 9.67 6.26
C ASN A 53 -3.59 8.87 6.75
N ALA A 54 -3.81 7.83 7.58
CA ALA A 54 -2.75 6.95 8.06
C ALA A 54 -2.08 6.19 6.90
N ARG A 55 -2.87 5.71 5.93
CA ARG A 55 -2.38 5.09 4.70
C ARG A 55 -1.50 6.05 3.90
N LYS A 56 -1.98 7.27 3.62
CA LYS A 56 -1.21 8.30 2.89
C LYS A 56 0.12 8.60 3.58
N ALA A 57 0.08 8.84 4.89
CA ALA A 57 1.27 9.11 5.69
C ALA A 57 2.26 7.93 5.70
N HIS A 58 1.78 6.68 5.68
CA HIS A 58 2.65 5.50 5.60
C HIS A 58 3.46 5.48 4.29
N PHE A 59 2.80 5.63 3.15
CA PHE A 59 3.47 5.63 1.84
C PHE A 59 4.36 6.85 1.64
N GLN A 60 3.95 8.03 2.13
CA GLN A 60 4.79 9.22 2.09
C GLN A 60 6.08 9.05 2.91
N ARG A 61 6.01 8.43 4.10
CA ARG A 61 7.20 8.11 4.90
C ARG A 61 8.14 7.15 4.18
N MET A 62 7.60 6.12 3.51
CA MET A 62 8.41 5.21 2.69
C MET A 62 9.08 5.93 1.52
N ALA A 63 8.34 6.76 0.78
CA ALA A 63 8.85 7.53 -0.34
C ALA A 63 9.96 8.50 0.10
N TYR A 64 9.75 9.21 1.21
CA TYR A 64 10.74 10.11 1.80
C TYR A 64 12.04 9.37 2.16
N LYS A 65 11.95 8.21 2.84
CA LYS A 65 13.12 7.39 3.17
C LYS A 65 13.86 6.93 1.91
N SER A 66 13.13 6.49 0.88
CA SER A 66 13.70 6.10 -0.42
C SER A 66 14.42 7.26 -1.10
N ALA A 67 13.80 8.45 -1.12
CA ALA A 67 14.38 9.66 -1.69
C ALA A 67 15.68 10.07 -0.97
N LYS A 68 15.69 10.04 0.37
CA LYS A 68 16.88 10.33 1.18
C LYS A 68 18.05 9.40 0.84
N VAL A 69 17.79 8.10 0.70
CA VAL A 69 18.84 7.13 0.32
C VAL A 69 19.36 7.38 -1.09
N ARG A 70 18.49 7.68 -2.06
CA ARG A 70 18.91 8.01 -3.44
C ARG A 70 19.76 9.29 -3.47
N GLN A 71 19.38 10.31 -2.70
CA GLN A 71 20.15 11.54 -2.59
C GLN A 71 21.54 11.30 -2.00
N ALA A 72 21.64 10.53 -0.90
CA ALA A 72 22.93 10.20 -0.28
C ALA A 72 23.86 9.43 -1.25
N ARG A 73 23.31 8.47 -2.02
CA ARG A 73 24.09 7.76 -3.05
C ARG A 73 24.59 8.68 -4.15
N LYS A 74 23.79 9.66 -4.58
CA LYS A 74 24.22 10.66 -5.56
C LYS A 74 25.33 11.55 -5.00
N ALA A 75 25.24 11.95 -3.73
CA ALA A 75 26.22 12.81 -3.08
C ALA A 75 27.55 12.10 -2.78
N GLY A 76 27.54 10.79 -2.50
CA GLY A 76 28.75 9.99 -2.29
C GLY A 76 29.33 9.34 -3.56
N ALA A 77 28.69 9.52 -4.70
CA ALA A 77 29.20 9.12 -6.02
C ALA A 77 29.86 10.30 -6.78
N ALA A 78 29.90 11.48 -6.15
CA ALA A 78 30.69 12.64 -6.55
C ALA A 78 31.94 12.71 -5.66
#